data_AF-C1CVV0-F1
#
_entry.id   AF-C1CVV0-F1
#
_cell.length_a   1.000
_cell.length_b   1.000
_cell.length_c   1.000
_cell.angle_alpha   90.00
_cell.angle_beta   90.00
_cell.angle_gamma   90.00
#
_symmetry.space_group_name_H-M   'P 1'
#
loop_
_entity.id
_entity.type
_entity.pdbx_description
1 polymer ?
#
loop_
_entity_poly.entity_id
_entity_poly.type
_entity_poly.pdbx_seq_one_letter_code
_entity_poly.pdbx_strand_id
1 'polypeptide(L)'
;MTYWTELVELYEYKVTDLLEGRSPRGGRRSLGALRDDLLSAPLTPPQLRRLMEADRRYRALLKGQHAAPQTSSGERPASRPGWAVNGTAVSEAARASNDLQRLAWHAGVRRELLEESRAWQQEPSLVTLRVAYAALENAERAAGTGHDWQVVPEVHDPLSSLYDTEVIHRLMYGMADLMLAPEGRTRLRTELLKIHEEPFRRHADEDVLAARLEAVGREPLSEPAREALRQALRAQYPPPRDPRERPAIRDAAQRLLTLLQELVARAPALVPGRLPPHVLLYAKEPSLAQDRPDDASDKLFVYMPGGTGAQWRGLTLRWQPVSTTWQLQVDGQLIQLRPDAPDIERSALLTTSRGDLRAFISGPYLLLRAEGSTREALNSQATLARAVAFLMRPAGGFAALRLARGAILSLRHQALDLESLGPMSVTKYAQAAPSTLLEVARRGAETLVSRVAELTPEEIARHLQGAAGALALDMTLAAGLHEVLHRAAFPDEVLPEPVIAALLEVSCDGAFRCVRLGDDPLTLHVADRLMTVRLDYKGDRLAVLPGQPPVVVSDLVVIAVPGLRVMLVRQLDWLAVAAEVDPPGSETDLTTLIADEF
;
A
#
# COMPACT_ATOMS: atom_id res chain seq x y z
N MET A 1 -41.89 -4.80 28.98
CA MET A 1 -41.77 -3.68 29.95
C MET A 1 -40.32 -3.21 30.17
N THR A 2 -39.30 -3.93 29.68
CA THR A 2 -37.87 -3.63 29.88
C THR A 2 -37.29 -2.61 28.89
N TYR A 3 -37.82 -2.52 27.67
CA TYR A 3 -37.33 -1.61 26.62
C TYR A 3 -37.21 -0.14 27.05
N TRP A 4 -38.27 0.42 27.66
CA TRP A 4 -38.25 1.81 28.13
C TRP A 4 -37.33 2.02 29.34
N THR A 5 -37.11 0.99 30.15
CA THR A 5 -36.15 1.04 31.25
C THR A 5 -34.72 1.12 30.72
N GLU A 6 -34.39 0.29 29.73
CA GLU A 6 -33.08 0.25 29.08
C GLU A 6 -32.77 1.58 28.36
N LEU A 7 -33.77 2.21 27.73
CA LEU A 7 -33.58 3.53 27.10
C LEU A 7 -33.42 4.67 28.13
N VAL A 8 -34.12 4.62 29.27
CA VAL A 8 -33.90 5.57 30.37
C VAL A 8 -32.50 5.38 30.98
N GLU A 9 -32.03 4.14 31.13
CA GLU A 9 -30.67 3.82 31.58
C GLU A 9 -29.60 4.27 30.58
N LEU A 10 -29.86 4.11 29.28
CA LEU A 10 -29.00 4.62 28.22
C LEU A 10 -28.94 6.15 28.23
N TYR A 11 -30.07 6.82 28.48
CA TYR A 11 -30.10 8.28 28.61
C TYR A 11 -29.32 8.74 29.85
N GLU A 12 -29.51 8.10 30.99
CA GLU A 12 -28.73 8.36 32.22
C GLU A 12 -27.22 8.15 31.99
N TYR A 13 -26.84 7.08 31.32
CA TYR A 13 -25.44 6.78 30.97
C TYR A 13 -24.85 7.87 30.08
N LYS A 14 -25.55 8.25 28.99
CA LYS A 14 -25.07 9.29 28.07
C LYS A 14 -25.03 10.69 28.71
N VAL A 15 -25.95 11.01 29.61
CA VAL A 15 -25.89 12.26 30.40
C VAL A 15 -24.70 12.24 31.37
N THR A 16 -24.39 11.08 31.96
CA THR A 16 -23.23 10.89 32.85
C THR A 16 -21.91 11.03 32.09
N ASP A 17 -21.77 10.40 30.91
CA ASP A 17 -20.61 10.60 30.02
C ASP A 17 -20.39 12.09 29.72
N LEU A 18 -21.47 12.83 29.48
CA LEU A 18 -21.41 14.25 29.15
C LEU A 18 -21.04 15.11 30.37
N LEU A 19 -21.50 14.76 31.58
CA LEU A 19 -21.07 15.37 32.84
C LEU A 19 -19.59 15.10 33.15
N GLU A 20 -19.07 13.94 32.74
CA GLU A 20 -17.66 13.54 32.89
C GLU A 20 -16.74 14.13 31.79
N GLY A 21 -17.25 15.04 30.96
CA GLY A 21 -16.49 15.70 29.89
C GLY A 21 -16.18 14.81 28.69
N ARG A 22 -16.75 13.61 28.62
CA ARG A 22 -16.63 12.69 27.48
C ARG A 22 -17.73 13.00 26.46
N SER A 23 -17.44 12.75 25.19
CA SER A 23 -18.47 12.84 24.16
C SER A 23 -19.29 11.53 24.15
N PRO A 24 -20.62 11.58 24.31
CA PRO A 24 -21.43 10.37 24.33
C PRO A 24 -21.36 9.66 22.98
N ARG A 25 -21.41 8.32 22.98
CA ARG A 25 -21.46 7.52 21.74
C ARG A 25 -22.66 7.94 20.88
N GLY A 26 -22.38 8.37 19.64
CA GLY A 26 -23.34 8.97 18.71
C GLY A 26 -23.41 10.51 18.74
N GLY A 27 -22.55 11.17 19.52
CA GLY A 27 -22.47 12.62 19.61
C GLY A 27 -23.68 13.26 20.30
N ARG A 28 -23.63 14.60 20.48
CA ARG A 28 -24.68 15.39 21.15
C ARG A 28 -26.05 15.28 20.48
N ARG A 29 -26.09 15.05 19.17
CA ARG A 29 -27.34 14.86 18.40
C ARG A 29 -28.07 13.57 18.77
N SER A 30 -27.34 12.48 19.02
CA SER A 30 -27.95 11.21 19.48
C SER A 30 -28.57 11.31 20.89
N LEU A 31 -28.04 12.19 21.74
CA LEU A 31 -28.58 12.45 23.07
C LEU A 31 -29.86 13.31 22.99
N GLY A 32 -29.87 14.30 22.09
CA GLY A 32 -31.07 15.11 21.80
C GLY A 32 -32.21 14.27 21.24
N ALA A 33 -31.95 13.42 20.25
CA ALA A 33 -32.96 12.51 19.68
C ALA A 33 -33.51 11.53 20.73
N LEU A 34 -32.63 10.89 21.52
CA LEU A 34 -33.03 9.97 22.59
C LEU A 34 -33.89 10.67 23.68
N ARG A 35 -33.59 11.94 23.97
CA ARG A 35 -34.38 12.75 24.90
C ARG A 35 -35.80 12.99 24.38
N ASP A 36 -35.92 13.37 23.12
CA ASP A 36 -37.21 13.69 22.51
C ASP A 36 -38.09 12.43 22.36
N ASP A 37 -37.47 11.30 22.04
CA ASP A 37 -38.12 9.98 22.03
C ASP A 37 -38.62 9.57 23.42
N LEU A 38 -37.81 9.77 24.47
CA LEU A 38 -38.20 9.42 25.86
C LEU A 38 -39.26 10.37 26.44
N LEU A 39 -39.30 11.64 26.02
CA LEU A 39 -40.33 12.59 26.44
C LEU A 39 -41.69 12.33 25.78
N SER A 40 -41.71 11.70 24.61
CA SER A 40 -42.92 11.32 23.89
C SER A 40 -43.40 9.89 24.19
N ALA A 41 -42.63 9.12 24.98
CA ALA A 41 -42.92 7.72 25.29
C ALA A 41 -43.92 7.53 26.45
N PRO A 42 -44.70 6.42 26.46
CA PRO A 42 -45.61 6.08 27.55
C PRO A 42 -44.85 5.48 28.75
N LEU A 43 -44.11 6.33 29.49
CA LEU A 43 -43.28 5.92 30.63
C LEU A 43 -44.10 5.69 31.90
N THR A 44 -43.68 4.70 32.70
CA THR A 44 -44.25 4.50 34.04
C THR A 44 -43.79 5.63 35.01
N PRO A 45 -44.56 5.94 36.07
CA PRO A 45 -44.19 6.98 37.05
C PRO A 45 -42.76 6.90 37.64
N PRO A 46 -42.16 5.72 37.92
CA PRO A 46 -40.76 5.66 38.37
C PRO A 46 -39.75 5.97 37.25
N GLN A 47 -40.00 5.54 36.01
CA GLN A 47 -39.14 5.84 34.85
C GLN A 47 -39.18 7.33 34.50
N LEU A 48 -40.35 7.95 34.59
CA LEU A 48 -40.50 9.39 34.37
C LEU A 48 -39.72 10.20 35.41
N ARG A 49 -39.71 9.79 36.69
CA ARG A 49 -38.90 10.45 37.73
C ARG A 49 -37.40 10.37 37.44
N ARG A 50 -36.91 9.19 37.04
CA ARG A 50 -35.52 8.95 36.62
C ARG A 50 -35.12 9.81 35.41
N LEU A 51 -35.95 9.82 34.37
CA LEU A 51 -35.76 10.67 33.19
C LEU A 51 -35.71 12.16 33.55
N MET A 52 -36.64 12.64 34.38
CA MET A 52 -36.69 14.04 34.80
C MET A 52 -35.48 14.46 35.65
N GLU A 53 -34.88 13.54 36.41
CA GLU A 53 -33.66 13.80 37.16
C GLU A 53 -32.44 13.89 36.23
N ALA A 54 -32.28 12.95 35.31
CA ALA A 54 -31.23 12.99 34.29
C ALA A 54 -31.36 14.23 33.37
N ASP A 55 -32.58 14.59 32.97
CA ASP A 55 -32.85 15.76 32.13
C ASP A 55 -32.55 17.08 32.88
N ARG A 56 -32.79 17.15 34.19
CA ARG A 56 -32.35 18.30 35.00
C ARG A 56 -30.83 18.45 35.00
N ARG A 57 -30.06 17.36 35.12
CA ARG A 57 -28.60 17.38 35.06
C ARG A 57 -28.09 17.79 33.67
N TYR A 58 -28.72 17.27 32.61
CA TYR A 58 -28.40 17.65 31.23
C TYR A 58 -28.68 19.14 30.94
N ARG A 59 -29.83 19.66 31.40
CA ARG A 59 -30.15 21.10 31.28
C ARG A 59 -29.26 21.98 32.15
N ALA A 60 -28.86 21.51 33.33
CA ALA A 60 -27.89 22.20 34.17
C ALA A 60 -26.53 22.32 33.49
N LEU A 61 -26.10 21.29 32.74
CA LEU A 61 -24.87 21.33 31.94
C LEU A 61 -24.97 22.29 30.75
N LEU A 62 -26.12 22.35 30.07
CA LEU A 62 -26.37 23.36 29.03
C LEU A 62 -26.37 24.79 29.57
N LYS A 63 -26.82 24.99 30.82
CA LYS A 63 -26.74 26.28 31.53
C LYS A 63 -25.36 26.56 32.16
N GLY A 64 -24.58 25.53 32.44
CA GLY A 64 -23.28 25.57 33.12
C GLY A 64 -22.05 25.64 32.20
N GLN A 65 -22.23 25.69 30.87
CA GLN A 65 -21.14 26.01 29.93
C GLN A 65 -20.66 27.48 30.00
N HIS A 66 -21.20 28.28 30.94
CA HIS A 66 -20.52 29.42 31.55
C HIS A 66 -20.17 29.07 33.01
N ALA A 67 -18.93 28.59 33.21
CA ALA A 67 -18.20 28.39 34.47
C ALA A 67 -17.69 26.94 34.66
N ALA A 68 -16.36 26.79 34.67
CA ALA A 68 -15.62 25.58 35.04
C ALA A 68 -15.45 25.47 36.58
N PRO A 69 -14.69 24.51 37.17
CA PRO A 69 -14.27 23.13 36.79
C PRO A 69 -14.42 22.07 37.95
N GLN A 70 -13.92 20.83 37.73
CA GLN A 70 -13.05 19.97 38.62
C GLN A 70 -13.47 18.52 38.98
N THR A 71 -12.55 17.58 38.65
CA THR A 71 -12.01 16.36 39.34
C THR A 71 -12.90 15.32 40.04
N SER A 72 -12.70 14.01 39.74
CA SER A 72 -11.99 13.05 40.63
C SER A 72 -11.99 11.59 40.13
N SER A 73 -11.00 10.84 40.62
CA SER A 73 -10.52 9.46 40.40
C SER A 73 -11.33 8.31 41.04
N GLY A 74 -11.10 7.06 40.57
CA GLY A 74 -11.35 5.81 41.31
C GLY A 74 -11.13 4.57 40.41
N GLU A 75 -9.98 3.88 40.45
CA GLU A 75 -9.60 2.73 41.31
C GLU A 75 -10.20 1.36 40.89
N ARG A 76 -9.31 0.37 40.77
CA ARG A 76 -9.48 -0.97 40.16
C ARG A 76 -9.34 -2.03 41.26
N PRO A 77 -10.02 -3.20 41.20
CA PRO A 77 -9.53 -4.37 41.92
C PRO A 77 -9.14 -5.53 41.00
N ALA A 78 -8.08 -6.21 41.42
CA ALA A 78 -7.48 -7.40 40.82
C ALA A 78 -8.25 -8.69 41.16
N SER A 79 -7.99 -9.77 40.43
CA SER A 79 -8.37 -11.13 40.83
C SER A 79 -7.30 -12.15 40.42
N ARG A 80 -7.09 -13.12 41.32
CA ARG A 80 -5.99 -14.11 41.43
C ARG A 80 -6.14 -15.32 40.48
N PRO A 81 -5.08 -16.15 40.31
CA PRO A 81 -4.96 -17.12 39.22
C PRO A 81 -5.68 -18.45 39.50
N GLY A 82 -6.36 -18.95 38.47
CA GLY A 82 -6.93 -20.30 38.42
C GLY A 82 -5.97 -21.28 37.71
N TRP A 83 -5.80 -22.43 38.33
CA TRP A 83 -5.05 -23.62 37.90
C TRP A 83 -5.37 -24.00 36.44
N ALA A 84 -4.36 -24.07 35.56
CA ALA A 84 -4.53 -24.46 34.16
C ALA A 84 -4.03 -25.89 33.91
N VAL A 85 -4.89 -26.68 33.27
CA VAL A 85 -4.63 -28.02 32.72
C VAL A 85 -3.82 -27.88 31.42
N ASN A 86 -2.86 -28.79 31.22
CA ASN A 86 -1.98 -28.86 30.03
C ASN A 86 -2.78 -29.14 28.75
N GLY A 87 -3.29 -28.10 28.08
CA GLY A 87 -3.30 -28.02 26.62
C GLY A 87 -1.98 -27.41 26.16
N THR A 88 -1.51 -27.71 24.96
CA THR A 88 -0.34 -27.02 24.36
C THR A 88 -0.65 -25.54 24.22
N ALA A 89 -0.42 -24.79 25.29
CA ALA A 89 -0.71 -23.37 25.38
C ALA A 89 0.14 -22.66 24.33
N VAL A 90 -0.49 -21.85 23.48
CA VAL A 90 0.22 -20.91 22.62
C VAL A 90 1.18 -20.11 23.52
N SER A 91 2.47 -20.08 23.19
CA SER A 91 3.42 -19.31 23.97
C SER A 91 3.03 -17.83 23.97
N GLU A 92 3.34 -17.12 25.06
CA GLU A 92 3.08 -15.66 25.13
C GLU A 92 3.78 -14.92 23.98
N ALA A 93 5.01 -15.33 23.67
CA ALA A 93 5.78 -14.79 22.54
C ALA A 93 5.10 -15.03 21.19
N ALA A 94 4.51 -16.21 20.95
CA ALA A 94 3.77 -16.48 19.72
C ALA A 94 2.50 -15.62 19.61
N ARG A 95 1.76 -15.41 20.72
CA ARG A 95 0.61 -14.48 20.74
C ARG A 95 1.05 -13.05 20.43
N ALA A 96 2.08 -12.57 21.09
CA ALA A 96 2.61 -11.22 20.88
C ALA A 96 3.10 -11.04 19.45
N SER A 97 3.81 -12.03 18.88
CA SER A 97 4.25 -11.98 17.49
C SER A 97 3.08 -11.91 16.50
N ASN A 98 2.03 -12.72 16.68
CA ASN A 98 0.85 -12.67 15.83
C ASN A 98 0.18 -11.29 15.89
N ASP A 99 0.08 -10.71 17.08
CA ASP A 99 -0.48 -9.36 17.27
C ASP A 99 0.40 -8.27 16.63
N LEU A 100 1.72 -8.31 16.85
CA LEU A 100 2.69 -7.38 16.25
C LEU A 100 2.69 -7.43 14.72
N GLN A 101 2.68 -8.64 14.14
CA GLN A 101 2.59 -8.80 12.68
C GLN A 101 1.26 -8.30 12.13
N ARG A 102 0.16 -8.53 12.86
CA ARG A 102 -1.17 -7.99 12.51
C ARG A 102 -1.17 -6.45 12.51
N LEU A 103 -0.59 -5.82 13.54
CA LEU A 103 -0.44 -4.36 13.60
C LEU A 103 0.44 -3.83 12.44
N ALA A 104 1.53 -4.54 12.13
CA ALA A 104 2.43 -4.16 11.05
C ALA A 104 1.80 -4.27 9.67
N TRP A 105 1.02 -5.32 9.42
CA TRP A 105 0.22 -5.45 8.21
C TRP A 105 -0.82 -4.34 8.11
N HIS A 106 -1.55 -4.06 9.19
CA HIS A 106 -2.55 -3.00 9.23
C HIS A 106 -1.98 -1.60 8.92
N ALA A 107 -0.82 -1.26 9.48
CA ALA A 107 -0.13 -0.03 9.13
C ALA A 107 0.25 0.05 7.64
N GLY A 108 0.67 -1.08 7.05
CA GLY A 108 0.91 -1.19 5.61
C GLY A 108 -0.35 -0.97 4.77
N VAL A 109 -1.48 -1.59 5.15
CA VAL A 109 -2.77 -1.42 4.49
C VAL A 109 -3.21 0.05 4.50
N ARG A 110 -3.08 0.73 5.64
CA ARG A 110 -3.41 2.16 5.75
C ARG A 110 -2.59 3.02 4.79
N ARG A 111 -1.28 2.77 4.73
CA ARG A 111 -0.38 3.50 3.83
C ARG A 111 -0.77 3.29 2.37
N GLU A 112 -1.01 2.05 1.98
CA GLU A 112 -1.34 1.70 0.60
C GLU A 112 -2.70 2.28 0.16
N LEU A 113 -3.73 2.22 1.02
CA LEU A 113 -5.02 2.86 0.74
C LEU A 113 -4.89 4.39 0.62
N LEU A 114 -4.05 5.03 1.43
CA LEU A 114 -3.77 6.46 1.29
C LEU A 114 -3.05 6.79 -0.02
N GLU A 115 -2.08 5.97 -0.43
CA GLU A 115 -1.37 6.12 -1.70
C GLU A 115 -2.33 6.00 -2.89
N GLU A 116 -3.14 4.95 -2.92
CA GLU A 116 -4.19 4.74 -3.94
C GLU A 116 -5.21 5.88 -3.98
N SER A 117 -5.58 6.42 -2.81
CA SER A 117 -6.54 7.53 -2.74
C SER A 117 -6.08 8.78 -3.48
N ARG A 118 -4.76 8.98 -3.67
CA ARG A 118 -4.23 10.11 -4.45
C ARG A 118 -4.59 9.99 -5.93
N ALA A 119 -4.55 8.77 -6.48
CA ALA A 119 -4.99 8.52 -7.85
C ALA A 119 -6.50 8.73 -7.98
N TRP A 120 -7.28 8.26 -7.00
CA TRP A 120 -8.74 8.40 -7.01
C TRP A 120 -9.22 9.86 -6.85
N GLN A 121 -8.43 10.71 -6.21
CA GLN A 121 -8.68 12.16 -6.15
C GLN A 121 -8.58 12.84 -7.52
N GLN A 122 -7.80 12.28 -8.44
CA GLN A 122 -7.66 12.79 -9.81
C GLN A 122 -8.72 12.21 -10.76
N GLU A 123 -9.52 11.23 -10.32
CA GLU A 123 -10.57 10.65 -11.15
C GLU A 123 -11.69 11.67 -11.41
N PRO A 124 -12.19 11.76 -12.66
CA PRO A 124 -13.40 12.52 -12.96
C PRO A 124 -14.55 12.03 -12.07
N SER A 125 -15.30 12.97 -11.49
CA SER A 125 -16.46 12.71 -10.61
C SER A 125 -16.17 11.96 -9.30
N LEU A 126 -14.89 11.73 -8.96
CA LEU A 126 -14.45 11.03 -7.74
C LEU A 126 -15.13 9.67 -7.54
N VAL A 127 -15.36 8.93 -8.62
CA VAL A 127 -16.23 7.74 -8.62
C VAL A 127 -15.75 6.68 -7.63
N THR A 128 -14.44 6.39 -7.58
CA THR A 128 -13.91 5.38 -6.67
C THR A 128 -14.02 5.81 -5.20
N LEU A 129 -13.79 7.09 -4.88
CA LEU A 129 -13.98 7.63 -3.53
C LEU A 129 -15.44 7.60 -3.07
N ARG A 130 -16.39 7.88 -3.97
CA ARG A 130 -17.83 7.80 -3.66
C ARG A 130 -18.27 6.37 -3.36
N VAL A 131 -17.71 5.39 -4.08
CA VAL A 131 -17.94 3.96 -3.82
C VAL A 131 -17.32 3.55 -2.49
N ALA A 132 -16.07 3.93 -2.23
CA ALA A 132 -15.39 3.67 -0.96
C ALA A 132 -16.18 4.25 0.23
N TYR A 133 -16.68 5.48 0.10
CA TYR A 133 -17.54 6.13 1.08
C TYR A 133 -18.79 5.30 1.39
N ALA A 134 -19.58 4.97 0.37
CA ALA A 134 -20.80 4.18 0.56
C ALA A 134 -20.51 2.80 1.14
N ALA A 135 -19.43 2.15 0.72
CA ALA A 135 -19.03 0.84 1.21
C ALA A 135 -18.67 0.86 2.70
N LEU A 136 -17.87 1.85 3.14
CA LEU A 136 -17.51 2.00 4.55
C LEU A 136 -18.75 2.27 5.40
N GLU A 137 -19.53 3.27 5.01
CA GLU A 137 -20.76 3.70 5.68
C GLU A 137 -21.78 2.54 5.83
N ASN A 138 -21.97 1.74 4.78
CA ASN A 138 -22.84 0.57 4.85
C ASN A 138 -22.26 -0.56 5.70
N ALA A 139 -20.94 -0.78 5.66
CA ALA A 139 -20.30 -1.82 6.45
C ALA A 139 -20.34 -1.50 7.96
N GLU A 140 -20.24 -0.24 8.33
CA GLU A 140 -20.43 0.23 9.71
C GLU A 140 -21.88 0.11 10.16
N ARG A 141 -22.85 0.48 9.32
CA ARG A 141 -24.29 0.30 9.62
C ARG A 141 -24.68 -1.15 9.78
N ALA A 142 -24.11 -2.05 8.97
CA ALA A 142 -24.35 -3.49 9.07
C ALA A 142 -23.83 -4.08 10.40
N ALA A 143 -22.94 -3.38 11.11
CA ALA A 143 -22.54 -3.75 12.47
C ALA A 143 -23.54 -3.32 13.55
N GLY A 144 -24.42 -2.35 13.26
CA GLY A 144 -25.48 -1.86 14.14
C GLY A 144 -26.86 -2.43 13.81
N THR A 145 -27.88 -2.03 14.58
CA THR A 145 -29.27 -2.45 14.34
C THR A 145 -30.04 -1.40 13.51
N GLY A 146 -30.62 -1.83 12.39
CA GLY A 146 -31.81 -1.20 11.77
C GLY A 146 -31.63 0.14 11.07
N HIS A 147 -30.60 0.34 10.26
CA HIS A 147 -30.48 1.53 9.40
C HIS A 147 -30.61 1.17 7.92
N ASP A 148 -31.21 2.07 7.15
CA ASP A 148 -31.37 1.92 5.71
C ASP A 148 -30.02 1.89 5.00
N TRP A 149 -29.90 0.98 4.03
CA TRP A 149 -28.75 0.86 3.15
C TRP A 149 -28.59 2.13 2.30
N GLN A 150 -27.38 2.71 2.29
CA GLN A 150 -27.07 3.92 1.56
C GLN A 150 -26.59 3.62 0.15
N VAL A 151 -27.19 4.31 -0.82
CA VAL A 151 -26.74 4.32 -2.21
C VAL A 151 -25.42 5.10 -2.34
N VAL A 152 -24.69 4.90 -3.44
CA VAL A 152 -23.51 5.72 -3.74
C VAL A 152 -23.91 7.19 -3.88
N PRO A 153 -23.25 8.16 -3.22
CA PRO A 153 -23.58 9.59 -3.34
C PRO A 153 -23.57 10.09 -4.79
N GLU A 154 -24.32 11.15 -5.10
CA GLU A 154 -24.31 11.80 -6.42
C GLU A 154 -23.00 12.55 -6.69
N VAL A 155 -22.77 12.94 -7.95
CA VAL A 155 -21.60 13.74 -8.30
C VAL A 155 -21.73 15.11 -7.63
N HIS A 156 -20.69 15.56 -6.94
CA HIS A 156 -20.68 16.81 -6.15
C HIS A 156 -21.67 16.85 -4.99
N ASP A 157 -22.07 15.71 -4.41
CA ASP A 157 -22.86 15.70 -3.17
C ASP A 157 -22.14 16.49 -2.06
N PRO A 158 -22.67 17.64 -1.63
CA PRO A 158 -22.01 18.52 -0.66
C PRO A 158 -21.89 17.87 0.73
N LEU A 159 -22.70 16.85 1.02
CA LEU A 159 -22.67 16.15 2.31
C LEU A 159 -21.53 15.14 2.39
N SER A 160 -21.03 14.67 1.25
CA SER A 160 -19.93 13.70 1.18
C SER A 160 -18.56 14.33 1.43
N SER A 161 -18.40 15.62 1.11
CA SER A 161 -17.15 16.39 1.29
C SER A 161 -15.88 15.69 0.74
N LEU A 162 -16.02 14.87 -0.31
CA LEU A 162 -14.93 14.03 -0.85
C LEU A 162 -13.82 14.79 -1.59
N TYR A 163 -13.89 16.12 -1.63
CA TYR A 163 -12.81 16.99 -2.09
C TYR A 163 -11.85 17.39 -0.96
N ASP A 164 -12.24 17.15 0.30
CA ASP A 164 -11.42 17.42 1.48
C ASP A 164 -10.49 16.24 1.77
N THR A 165 -9.19 16.50 1.74
CA THR A 165 -8.13 15.52 2.02
C THR A 165 -8.28 14.88 3.41
N GLU A 166 -8.75 15.62 4.42
CA GLU A 166 -8.95 15.06 5.76
C GLU A 166 -10.11 14.06 5.81
N VAL A 167 -11.17 14.28 5.01
CA VAL A 167 -12.28 13.34 4.87
C VAL A 167 -11.81 12.07 4.17
N ILE A 168 -11.03 12.21 3.09
CA ILE A 168 -10.46 11.07 2.37
C ILE A 168 -9.53 10.25 3.27
N HIS A 169 -8.66 10.90 4.05
CA HIS A 169 -7.79 10.20 4.99
C HIS A 169 -8.60 9.40 6.03
N ARG A 170 -9.65 10.00 6.61
CA ARG A 170 -10.54 9.30 7.55
C ARG A 170 -11.25 8.12 6.90
N LEU A 171 -11.70 8.27 5.65
CA LEU A 171 -12.32 7.21 4.88
C LEU A 171 -11.36 6.03 4.68
N MET A 172 -10.12 6.29 4.26
CA MET A 172 -9.10 5.24 4.07
C MET A 172 -8.74 4.55 5.39
N TYR A 173 -8.60 5.31 6.48
CA TYR A 173 -8.35 4.73 7.80
C TYR A 173 -9.51 3.87 8.30
N GLY A 174 -10.76 4.32 8.14
CA GLY A 174 -11.94 3.54 8.52
C GLY A 174 -12.03 2.21 7.75
N MET A 175 -11.73 2.24 6.45
CA MET A 175 -11.65 1.00 5.65
C MET A 175 -10.56 0.05 6.15
N ALA A 176 -9.35 0.57 6.41
CA ALA A 176 -8.25 -0.23 6.96
C ALA A 176 -8.60 -0.82 8.35
N ASP A 177 -9.26 -0.04 9.21
CA ASP A 177 -9.69 -0.47 10.54
C ASP A 177 -10.71 -1.61 10.47
N LEU A 178 -11.67 -1.55 9.54
CA LEU A 178 -12.56 -2.68 9.29
C LEU A 178 -11.82 -3.93 8.80
N MET A 179 -10.73 -3.77 8.05
CA MET A 179 -9.92 -4.90 7.60
C MET A 179 -9.11 -5.56 8.73
N LEU A 180 -8.98 -4.93 9.90
CA LEU A 180 -8.25 -5.50 11.02
C LEU A 180 -8.89 -6.81 11.52
N ALA A 181 -10.23 -6.90 11.46
CA ALA A 181 -11.01 -8.04 11.91
C ALA A 181 -11.63 -8.84 10.74
N PRO A 182 -11.69 -10.19 10.80
CA PRO A 182 -12.31 -11.01 9.76
C PRO A 182 -13.77 -10.64 9.45
N GLU A 183 -14.53 -10.25 10.47
CA GLU A 183 -15.92 -9.85 10.35
C GLU A 183 -16.05 -8.53 9.58
N GLY A 184 -15.15 -7.58 9.84
CA GLY A 184 -15.12 -6.30 9.13
C GLY A 184 -14.74 -6.47 7.66
N ARG A 185 -13.77 -7.35 7.34
CA ARG A 185 -13.45 -7.73 5.95
C ARG A 185 -14.66 -8.31 5.22
N THR A 186 -15.40 -9.19 5.90
CA THR A 186 -16.58 -9.86 5.34
C THR A 186 -17.70 -8.86 5.07
N ARG A 187 -17.94 -7.92 6.00
CA ARG A 187 -18.91 -6.83 5.82
C ARG A 187 -18.54 -5.94 4.64
N LEU A 188 -17.29 -5.45 4.60
CA LEU A 188 -16.83 -4.56 3.53
C LEU A 188 -16.95 -5.22 2.15
N ARG A 189 -16.55 -6.51 2.05
CA ARG A 189 -16.73 -7.30 0.83
C ARG A 189 -18.21 -7.41 0.44
N THR A 190 -19.08 -7.72 1.39
CA THR A 190 -20.52 -7.90 1.14
C THR A 190 -21.15 -6.60 0.64
N GLU A 191 -20.81 -5.46 1.24
CA GLU A 191 -21.37 -4.17 0.84
C GLU A 191 -20.86 -3.69 -0.52
N LEU A 192 -19.58 -3.94 -0.85
CA LEU A 192 -19.06 -3.66 -2.19
C LEU A 192 -19.74 -4.52 -3.27
N LEU A 193 -20.06 -5.78 -2.99
CA LEU A 193 -20.82 -6.63 -3.90
C LEU A 193 -22.24 -6.11 -4.11
N LYS A 194 -22.93 -5.66 -3.05
CA LYS A 194 -24.25 -5.02 -3.17
C LYS A 194 -24.19 -3.73 -3.99
N ILE A 195 -23.19 -2.88 -3.79
CA ILE A 195 -22.99 -1.66 -4.60
C ILE A 195 -22.73 -2.02 -6.06
N HIS A 196 -21.98 -3.09 -6.33
CA HIS A 196 -21.77 -3.57 -7.69
C HIS A 196 -23.09 -4.06 -8.34
N GLU A 197 -23.93 -4.78 -7.60
CA GLU A 197 -25.23 -5.23 -8.11
C GLU A 197 -26.18 -4.05 -8.36
N GLU A 198 -26.36 -3.20 -7.34
CA GLU A 198 -27.30 -2.07 -7.35
C GLU A 198 -26.65 -0.76 -6.82
N PRO A 199 -25.92 0.00 -7.68
CA PRO A 199 -25.25 1.25 -7.28
C PRO A 199 -26.14 2.30 -6.61
N PHE A 200 -27.35 2.44 -7.17
CA PHE A 200 -28.41 3.31 -6.70
C PHE A 200 -29.76 2.79 -7.19
N ARG A 201 -30.79 3.06 -6.39
CA ARG A 201 -32.17 2.64 -6.68
C ARG A 201 -32.63 3.21 -8.01
N ARG A 202 -33.39 2.42 -8.78
CA ARG A 202 -34.15 2.96 -9.92
C ARG A 202 -35.19 3.95 -9.39
N HIS A 203 -35.43 5.03 -10.12
CA HIS A 203 -36.47 5.98 -9.72
C HIS A 203 -37.84 5.30 -9.88
N ALA A 204 -38.78 5.50 -8.95
CA ALA A 204 -40.09 4.83 -9.00
C ALA A 204 -40.87 5.14 -10.30
N ASP A 205 -40.67 6.35 -10.82
CA ASP A 205 -41.27 6.81 -12.08
C ASP A 205 -40.38 6.59 -13.32
N GLU A 206 -39.24 5.89 -13.22
CA GLU A 206 -38.32 5.69 -14.35
C GLU A 206 -38.99 4.89 -15.48
N ASP A 207 -39.68 3.80 -15.13
CA ASP A 207 -40.44 2.99 -16.09
C ASP A 207 -41.68 3.73 -16.62
N VAL A 208 -42.30 4.56 -15.78
CA VAL A 208 -43.46 5.40 -16.16
C VAL A 208 -43.04 6.50 -17.13
N LEU A 209 -41.90 7.16 -16.86
CA LEU A 209 -41.33 8.17 -17.75
C LEU A 209 -40.86 7.53 -19.06
N ALA A 210 -40.21 6.37 -19.02
CA ALA A 210 -39.81 5.63 -20.22
C ALA A 210 -41.02 5.26 -21.08
N ALA A 211 -42.08 4.71 -20.47
CA ALA A 211 -43.33 4.39 -21.16
C ALA A 211 -44.02 5.63 -21.74
N ARG A 212 -44.01 6.77 -21.02
CA ARG A 212 -44.57 8.05 -21.51
C ARG A 212 -43.74 8.62 -22.66
N LEU A 213 -42.42 8.57 -22.59
CA LEU A 213 -41.53 9.02 -23.68
C LEU A 213 -41.69 8.14 -24.93
N GLU A 214 -41.88 6.84 -24.76
CA GLU A 214 -42.18 5.90 -25.85
C GLU A 214 -43.57 6.17 -26.45
N ALA A 215 -44.59 6.45 -25.62
CA ALA A 215 -45.92 6.85 -26.07
C ALA A 215 -45.91 8.15 -26.88
N VAL A 216 -45.13 9.16 -26.46
CA VAL A 216 -44.92 10.40 -27.22
C VAL A 216 -44.28 10.15 -28.59
N GLY A 217 -43.44 9.11 -28.72
CA GLY A 217 -42.91 8.66 -30.01
C GLY A 217 -43.97 8.12 -30.97
N ARG A 218 -45.11 7.65 -30.46
CA ARG A 218 -46.21 7.08 -31.24
C ARG A 218 -47.33 8.10 -31.54
N GLU A 219 -47.28 9.30 -30.96
CA GLU A 219 -48.28 10.33 -31.22
C GLU A 219 -48.07 11.06 -32.56
N PRO A 220 -49.15 11.43 -33.27
CA PRO A 220 -49.11 12.16 -34.53
C PRO A 220 -48.84 13.66 -34.30
N LEU A 221 -47.70 13.97 -33.66
CA LEU A 221 -47.20 15.32 -33.42
C LEU A 221 -46.14 15.69 -34.45
N SER A 222 -45.98 16.98 -34.75
CA SER A 222 -44.83 17.49 -35.49
C SER A 222 -43.55 17.30 -34.68
N GLU A 223 -42.40 17.12 -35.34
CA GLU A 223 -41.11 16.91 -34.65
C GLU A 223 -40.80 18.00 -33.59
N PRO A 224 -41.04 19.31 -33.85
CA PRO A 224 -40.82 20.33 -32.83
C PRO A 224 -41.75 20.21 -31.62
N ALA A 225 -43.02 19.84 -31.83
CA ALA A 225 -43.99 19.65 -30.76
C ALA A 225 -43.72 18.39 -29.94
N ARG A 226 -43.26 17.32 -30.61
CA ARG A 226 -42.85 16.07 -29.96
C ARG A 226 -41.63 16.28 -29.07
N GLU A 227 -40.64 17.02 -29.54
CA GLU A 227 -39.44 17.32 -28.75
C GLU A 227 -39.75 18.25 -27.58
N ALA A 228 -40.62 19.26 -27.78
CA ALA A 228 -41.12 20.10 -26.68
C ALA A 228 -41.87 19.28 -25.62
N LEU A 229 -42.67 18.28 -26.03
CA LEU A 229 -43.39 17.39 -25.12
C LEU A 229 -42.45 16.44 -24.37
N ARG A 230 -41.40 15.90 -25.02
CA ARG A 230 -40.36 15.11 -24.35
C ARG A 230 -39.59 15.94 -23.33
N GLN A 231 -39.26 17.19 -23.65
CA GLN A 231 -38.61 18.12 -22.72
C GLN A 231 -39.52 18.47 -21.54
N ALA A 232 -40.82 18.73 -21.79
CA ALA A 232 -41.80 18.99 -20.74
C ALA A 232 -41.98 17.78 -19.81
N LEU A 233 -42.02 16.55 -20.35
CA LEU A 233 -42.07 15.32 -19.55
C LEU A 233 -40.81 15.13 -18.71
N ARG A 234 -39.61 15.38 -19.28
CA ARG A 234 -38.35 15.31 -18.53
C ARG A 234 -38.23 16.38 -17.44
N ALA A 235 -38.90 17.53 -17.59
CA ALA A 235 -38.92 18.60 -16.60
C ALA A 235 -39.92 18.38 -15.45
N GLN A 236 -40.95 17.53 -15.65
CA GLN A 236 -41.96 17.21 -14.63
C GLN A 236 -41.48 16.19 -13.59
N TYR A 237 -40.46 15.41 -13.92
CA TYR A 237 -39.82 14.46 -13.00
C TYR A 237 -38.43 15.01 -12.63
N PRO A 238 -37.95 14.85 -11.38
CA PRO A 238 -36.58 15.19 -11.04
C PRO A 238 -35.62 14.53 -12.05
N PRO A 239 -34.58 15.22 -12.52
CA PRO A 239 -33.69 14.65 -13.53
C PRO A 239 -33.12 13.33 -12.98
N PRO A 240 -33.36 12.19 -13.65
CA PRO A 240 -32.82 10.93 -13.20
C PRO A 240 -31.30 11.02 -13.22
N ARG A 241 -30.66 10.43 -12.22
CA ARG A 241 -29.20 10.30 -12.19
C ARG A 241 -28.71 9.66 -13.49
N ASP A 242 -27.59 10.13 -14.01
CA ASP A 242 -27.09 9.70 -15.31
C ASP A 242 -26.93 8.16 -15.33
N PRO A 243 -27.65 7.43 -16.22
CA PRO A 243 -27.54 5.99 -16.32
C PRO A 243 -26.10 5.49 -16.60
N ARG A 244 -25.25 6.34 -17.19
CA ARG A 244 -23.83 6.06 -17.45
C ARG A 244 -23.00 5.96 -16.17
N GLU A 245 -23.49 6.47 -15.04
CA GLU A 245 -22.82 6.29 -13.75
C GLU A 245 -22.86 4.83 -13.28
N ARG A 246 -23.88 4.04 -13.66
CA ARG A 246 -24.01 2.66 -13.18
C ARG A 246 -22.80 1.79 -13.60
N PRO A 247 -22.41 1.71 -14.89
CA PRO A 247 -21.20 0.99 -15.28
C PRO A 247 -19.93 1.49 -14.57
N ALA A 248 -19.74 2.82 -14.50
CA ALA A 248 -18.55 3.39 -13.87
C ALA A 248 -18.43 3.04 -12.38
N ILE A 249 -19.55 3.08 -11.64
CA ILE A 249 -19.60 2.69 -10.23
C ILE A 249 -19.35 1.19 -10.06
N ARG A 250 -19.90 0.35 -10.94
CA ARG A 250 -19.68 -1.10 -10.92
C ARG A 250 -18.22 -1.46 -11.10
N ASP A 251 -17.57 -0.82 -12.06
CA ASP A 251 -16.16 -1.02 -12.34
C ASP A 251 -15.31 -0.54 -11.16
N ALA A 252 -15.63 0.62 -10.57
CA ALA A 252 -14.95 1.12 -9.38
C ALA A 252 -15.10 0.20 -8.16
N ALA A 253 -16.31 -0.34 -7.92
CA ALA A 253 -16.55 -1.32 -6.86
C ALA A 253 -15.74 -2.61 -7.08
N GLN A 254 -15.63 -3.08 -8.32
CA GLN A 254 -14.84 -4.26 -8.67
C GLN A 254 -13.32 -4.01 -8.50
N ARG A 255 -12.83 -2.83 -8.87
CA ARG A 255 -11.43 -2.43 -8.62
C ARG A 255 -11.11 -2.41 -7.13
N LEU A 256 -11.98 -1.79 -6.32
CA LEU A 256 -11.84 -1.79 -4.86
C LEU A 256 -11.89 -3.20 -4.27
N LEU A 257 -12.79 -4.06 -4.73
CA LEU A 257 -12.84 -5.47 -4.30
C LEU A 257 -11.53 -6.20 -4.59
N THR A 258 -10.93 -5.96 -5.75
CA THR A 258 -9.67 -6.58 -6.17
C THR A 258 -8.52 -6.10 -5.28
N LEU A 259 -8.38 -4.78 -5.11
CA LEU A 259 -7.38 -4.17 -4.23
C LEU A 259 -7.49 -4.71 -2.78
N LEU A 260 -8.69 -4.75 -2.21
CA LEU A 260 -8.90 -5.25 -0.85
C LEU A 260 -8.57 -6.74 -0.72
N GLN A 261 -8.82 -7.55 -1.77
CA GLN A 261 -8.43 -8.96 -1.78
C GLN A 261 -6.92 -9.13 -1.82
N GLU A 262 -6.21 -8.34 -2.63
CA GLU A 262 -4.74 -8.35 -2.69
C GLU A 262 -4.09 -7.91 -1.37
N LEU A 263 -4.68 -6.93 -0.70
CA LEU A 263 -4.27 -6.48 0.63
C LEU A 263 -4.49 -7.58 1.69
N VAL A 264 -5.62 -8.29 1.65
CA VAL A 264 -5.92 -9.40 2.58
C VAL A 264 -5.08 -10.63 2.29
N ALA A 265 -4.76 -10.93 1.02
CA ALA A 265 -3.90 -12.05 0.65
C ALA A 265 -2.48 -11.91 1.22
N ARG A 266 -2.04 -10.68 1.46
CA ARG A 266 -0.76 -10.34 2.13
C ARG A 266 -0.86 -10.29 3.66
N ALA A 267 -2.01 -10.60 4.25
CA ALA A 267 -2.14 -10.66 5.70
C ALA A 267 -1.23 -11.76 6.28
N PRO A 268 -0.61 -11.53 7.45
CA PRO A 268 0.29 -12.51 8.05
C PRO A 268 -0.48 -13.78 8.40
N ALA A 269 0.11 -14.93 8.07
CA ALA A 269 -0.38 -16.22 8.53
C ALA A 269 -0.21 -16.30 10.06
N LEU A 270 -1.24 -16.76 10.77
CA LEU A 270 -1.15 -16.99 12.20
C LEU A 270 -0.09 -18.06 12.46
N VAL A 271 0.94 -17.71 13.23
CA VAL A 271 1.97 -18.66 13.62
C VAL A 271 1.34 -19.70 14.56
N PRO A 272 1.39 -21.01 14.24
CA PRO A 272 0.76 -22.05 15.03
C PRO A 272 1.53 -22.28 16.33
N GLY A 273 1.10 -21.63 17.41
CA GLY A 273 1.47 -21.96 18.78
C GLY A 273 2.91 -21.64 19.22
N ARG A 274 3.89 -21.68 18.31
CA ARG A 274 5.33 -21.55 18.57
C ARG A 274 6.03 -20.76 17.47
N LEU A 275 6.94 -19.89 17.89
CA LEU A 275 7.82 -19.14 16.99
C LEU A 275 8.91 -20.03 16.38
N PRO A 276 9.42 -19.68 15.18
CA PRO A 276 10.64 -20.28 14.66
C PRO A 276 11.82 -20.02 15.61
N PRO A 277 12.85 -20.90 15.61
CA PRO A 277 14.01 -20.72 16.45
C PRO A 277 14.83 -19.49 16.06
N HIS A 278 15.53 -18.89 17.02
CA HIS A 278 16.45 -17.76 16.83
C HIS A 278 15.86 -16.48 16.20
N VAL A 279 14.57 -16.21 16.42
CA VAL A 279 13.87 -15.02 15.87
C VAL A 279 13.79 -13.87 16.87
N LEU A 280 13.95 -14.13 18.17
CA LEU A 280 13.64 -13.16 19.23
C LEU A 280 14.90 -12.73 19.96
N LEU A 281 15.26 -11.46 19.83
CA LEU A 281 16.37 -10.87 20.57
C LEU A 281 16.03 -10.82 22.08
N TYR A 282 17.00 -11.23 22.90
CA TYR A 282 16.87 -11.30 24.37
C TYR A 282 15.75 -12.21 24.86
N ALA A 283 15.37 -13.24 24.09
CA ALA A 283 14.35 -14.20 24.50
C ALA A 283 14.71 -14.88 25.84
N LYS A 284 13.70 -15.17 26.67
CA LYS A 284 13.85 -16.00 27.88
C LYS A 284 14.18 -17.46 27.55
N GLU A 285 13.66 -17.97 26.44
CA GLU A 285 13.86 -19.34 26.00
C GLU A 285 15.05 -19.43 25.04
N PRO A 286 16.10 -20.23 25.35
CA PRO A 286 17.30 -20.31 24.52
C PRO A 286 17.04 -20.74 23.07
N SER A 287 16.02 -21.57 22.84
CA SER A 287 15.63 -22.00 21.49
C SER A 287 15.08 -20.88 20.62
N LEU A 288 14.55 -19.81 21.22
CA LEU A 288 14.02 -18.65 20.50
C LEU A 288 15.02 -17.50 20.43
N ALA A 289 16.06 -17.54 21.28
CA ALA A 289 17.02 -16.46 21.44
C ALA A 289 17.84 -16.27 20.17
N GLN A 290 17.80 -15.05 19.66
CA GLN A 290 18.71 -14.57 18.63
C GLN A 290 19.96 -13.99 19.29
N ASP A 291 21.15 -14.43 18.86
CA ASP A 291 22.42 -14.01 19.48
C ASP A 291 22.77 -12.55 19.19
N ARG A 292 22.50 -12.10 17.95
CA ARG A 292 22.73 -10.73 17.48
C ARG A 292 21.66 -10.32 16.48
N PRO A 293 21.27 -9.04 16.42
CA PRO A 293 20.38 -8.53 15.37
C PRO A 293 20.90 -8.90 13.98
N ASP A 294 19.97 -9.26 13.09
CA ASP A 294 20.25 -9.48 11.69
C ASP A 294 20.07 -8.16 10.94
N ASP A 295 21.19 -7.55 10.54
CA ASP A 295 21.18 -6.27 9.83
C ASP A 295 20.65 -6.41 8.39
N ALA A 296 20.64 -7.62 7.82
CA ALA A 296 20.04 -7.86 6.50
C ALA A 296 18.51 -7.89 6.55
N SER A 297 17.92 -8.25 7.70
CA SER A 297 16.47 -8.29 7.90
C SER A 297 15.85 -6.89 7.96
N ASP A 298 14.64 -6.73 7.41
CA ASP A 298 13.81 -5.52 7.56
C ASP A 298 13.08 -5.48 8.91
N LYS A 299 13.18 -6.55 9.71
CA LYS A 299 12.46 -6.72 10.97
C LYS A 299 13.39 -7.14 12.09
N LEU A 300 13.16 -6.56 13.27
CA LEU A 300 13.78 -6.97 14.52
C LEU A 300 12.70 -7.19 15.57
N PHE A 301 12.61 -8.43 16.08
CA PHE A 301 11.73 -8.79 17.19
C PHE A 301 12.53 -8.81 18.49
N VAL A 302 12.04 -8.11 19.52
CA VAL A 302 12.76 -7.91 20.78
C VAL A 302 11.86 -8.25 21.97
N TYR A 303 12.39 -9.04 22.90
CA TYR A 303 11.83 -9.14 24.25
C TYR A 303 12.49 -8.08 25.14
N MET A 304 11.82 -6.94 25.32
CA MET A 304 12.43 -5.77 25.94
C MET A 304 12.95 -5.99 27.37
N PRO A 305 12.29 -6.76 28.26
CA PRO A 305 12.82 -7.00 29.61
C PRO A 305 14.15 -7.77 29.67
N GLY A 306 14.56 -8.44 28.58
CA GLY A 306 15.79 -9.22 28.54
C GLY A 306 17.05 -8.40 28.22
N GLY A 307 16.91 -7.11 27.88
CA GLY A 307 18.02 -6.21 27.56
C GLY A 307 17.63 -4.74 27.69
N THR A 308 18.56 -3.81 27.40
CA THR A 308 18.32 -2.36 27.50
C THR A 308 18.66 -1.60 26.22
N GLY A 309 19.15 -2.29 25.20
CA GLY A 309 19.50 -1.70 23.91
C GLY A 309 20.19 -2.70 22.99
N ALA A 310 20.30 -2.35 21.72
CA ALA A 310 20.95 -3.14 20.68
C ALA A 310 21.51 -2.23 19.58
N GLN A 311 22.43 -2.76 18.77
CA GLN A 311 22.80 -2.14 17.49
C GLN A 311 22.14 -2.92 16.35
N TRP A 312 21.45 -2.22 15.47
CA TRP A 312 20.78 -2.83 14.33
C TRP A 312 20.79 -1.85 13.15
N ARG A 313 21.24 -2.30 11.97
CA ARG A 313 21.38 -1.50 10.75
C ARG A 313 22.16 -0.20 10.96
N GLY A 314 23.21 -0.26 11.79
CA GLY A 314 24.02 0.89 12.19
C GLY A 314 23.30 1.91 13.08
N LEU A 315 22.07 1.64 13.53
CA LEU A 315 21.32 2.44 14.48
C LEU A 315 21.57 1.96 15.90
N THR A 316 21.69 2.90 16.84
CA THR A 316 21.74 2.60 18.27
C THR A 316 20.34 2.66 18.85
N LEU A 317 19.84 1.51 19.29
CA LEU A 317 18.54 1.34 19.92
C LEU A 317 18.74 1.26 21.43
N ARG A 318 17.92 1.99 22.21
CA ARG A 318 17.86 1.86 23.67
C ARG A 318 16.43 1.85 24.13
N TRP A 319 16.11 1.03 25.13
CA TRP A 319 14.78 1.03 25.71
C TRP A 319 14.82 0.83 27.22
N GLN A 320 13.81 1.39 27.88
CA GLN A 320 13.65 1.25 29.33
C GLN A 320 12.17 1.24 29.72
N PRO A 321 11.79 0.48 30.76
CA PRO A 321 10.43 0.50 31.28
C PRO A 321 10.18 1.81 32.04
N VAL A 322 9.00 2.40 31.84
CA VAL A 322 8.51 3.58 32.55
C VAL A 322 7.07 3.31 33.00
N SER A 323 6.92 2.90 34.27
CA SER A 323 5.65 2.47 34.85
C SER A 323 5.02 1.32 34.03
N THR A 324 3.88 1.53 33.39
CA THR A 324 3.18 0.57 32.52
C THR A 324 3.51 0.74 31.03
N THR A 325 4.45 1.62 30.69
CA THR A 325 4.84 1.94 29.32
C THR A 325 6.32 1.68 29.11
N TRP A 326 6.78 1.74 27.86
CA TRP A 326 8.19 1.65 27.51
C TRP A 326 8.64 2.94 26.86
N GLN A 327 9.86 3.37 27.14
CA GLN A 327 10.53 4.40 26.35
C GLN A 327 11.47 3.70 25.38
N LEU A 328 11.39 4.06 24.11
CA LEU A 328 12.32 3.65 23.07
C LEU A 328 13.05 4.89 22.56
N GLN A 329 14.38 4.81 22.55
CA GLN A 329 15.25 5.81 21.97
C GLN A 329 15.95 5.23 20.74
N VAL A 330 15.88 5.95 19.62
CA VAL A 330 16.59 5.62 18.38
C VAL A 330 17.21 6.90 17.82
N ASP A 331 18.53 6.89 17.61
CA ASP A 331 19.27 8.00 16.98
C ASP A 331 18.95 9.39 17.59
N GLY A 332 18.82 9.44 18.91
CA GLY A 332 18.48 10.65 19.66
C GLY A 332 16.99 10.96 19.79
N GLN A 333 16.11 10.36 18.98
CA GLN A 333 14.66 10.49 19.14
C GLN A 333 14.15 9.60 20.26
N LEU A 334 13.26 10.12 21.11
CA LEU A 334 12.66 9.40 22.22
C LEU A 334 11.14 9.31 22.01
N ILE A 335 10.60 8.10 22.04
CA ILE A 335 9.17 7.85 21.96
C ILE A 335 8.68 6.99 23.13
N GLN A 336 7.40 7.15 23.47
CA GLN A 336 6.73 6.34 24.48
C GLN A 336 5.84 5.29 23.80
N LEU A 337 6.12 4.03 24.06
CA LEU A 337 5.35 2.88 23.59
C LEU A 337 4.36 2.46 24.69
N ARG A 338 3.08 2.34 24.34
CA ARG A 338 1.99 2.06 25.29
C ARG A 338 1.35 0.70 24.98
N PRO A 339 1.78 -0.40 25.63
CA PRO A 339 1.27 -1.74 25.33
C PRO A 339 -0.23 -1.91 25.51
N ASP A 340 -0.81 -1.17 26.47
CA ASP A 340 -2.23 -1.25 26.85
C ASP A 340 -3.13 -0.28 26.07
N ALA A 341 -2.57 0.47 25.12
CA ALA A 341 -3.35 1.42 24.32
C ALA A 341 -4.15 0.70 23.22
N PRO A 342 -5.18 1.34 22.61
CA PRO A 342 -5.87 0.80 21.45
C PRO A 342 -4.90 0.51 20.30
N ASP A 343 -5.20 -0.47 19.43
CA ASP A 343 -4.35 -0.95 18.34
C ASP A 343 -3.69 0.17 17.50
N ILE A 344 -4.41 1.26 17.25
CA ILE A 344 -3.92 2.43 16.51
C ILE A 344 -2.76 3.17 17.20
N GLU A 345 -2.76 3.22 18.53
CA GLU A 345 -1.75 3.88 19.36
C GLU A 345 -0.57 2.95 19.70
N ARG A 346 -0.67 1.66 19.37
CA ARG A 346 0.39 0.66 19.62
C ARG A 346 1.44 0.62 18.50
N SER A 347 1.49 1.67 17.68
CA SER A 347 2.50 1.86 16.64
C SER A 347 3.05 3.28 16.66
N ALA A 348 4.32 3.45 16.30
CA ALA A 348 4.98 4.74 16.18
C ALA A 348 5.96 4.75 15.01
N LEU A 349 6.00 5.85 14.25
CA LEU A 349 6.98 6.10 13.20
C LEU A 349 8.13 6.93 13.78
N LEU A 350 9.37 6.52 13.53
CA LEU A 350 10.59 7.23 13.90
C LEU A 350 11.37 7.51 12.62
N THR A 351 11.70 8.78 12.37
CA THR A 351 12.52 9.17 11.21
C THR A 351 13.97 9.25 11.64
N THR A 352 14.80 8.33 11.15
CA THR A 352 16.22 8.21 11.54
C THR A 352 17.16 8.68 10.43
N SER A 353 18.45 8.85 10.73
CA SER A 353 19.48 9.14 9.71
C SER A 353 19.62 8.05 8.63
N ARG A 354 19.13 6.83 8.88
CA ARG A 354 19.21 5.68 7.96
C ARG A 354 17.89 5.34 7.28
N GLY A 355 16.83 6.08 7.55
CA GLY A 355 15.49 5.82 7.03
C GLY A 355 14.42 5.81 8.11
N ASP A 356 13.18 5.54 7.71
CA ASP A 356 12.06 5.49 8.65
C ASP A 356 11.99 4.10 9.31
N LEU A 357 11.84 4.09 10.62
CA LEU A 357 11.56 2.89 11.41
C LEU A 357 10.15 2.96 11.96
N ARG A 358 9.38 1.88 11.82
CA ARG A 358 8.12 1.74 12.53
C ARG A 358 8.25 0.76 13.69
N ALA A 359 7.92 1.23 14.88
CA ALA A 359 7.85 0.44 16.10
C ALA A 359 6.41 -0.01 16.35
N PHE A 360 6.25 -1.27 16.76
CA PHE A 360 4.98 -1.86 17.19
C PHE A 360 5.17 -2.54 18.54
N ILE A 361 4.18 -2.43 19.43
CA ILE A 361 4.27 -2.98 20.78
C ILE A 361 3.09 -3.89 21.14
N SER A 362 3.39 -5.04 21.76
CA SER A 362 2.41 -5.97 22.31
C SER A 362 2.96 -6.55 23.62
N GLY A 363 2.39 -6.12 24.75
CA GLY A 363 2.92 -6.43 26.07
C GLY A 363 4.40 -6.02 26.21
N PRO A 364 5.31 -6.93 26.61
CA PRO A 364 6.75 -6.65 26.71
C PRO A 364 7.53 -6.87 25.39
N TYR A 365 6.83 -7.15 24.29
CA TYR A 365 7.45 -7.45 22.99
C TYR A 365 7.38 -6.25 22.05
N LEU A 366 8.50 -6.00 21.37
CA LEU A 366 8.65 -4.93 20.39
C LEU A 366 8.97 -5.55 19.03
N LEU A 367 8.29 -5.09 17.99
CA LEU A 367 8.68 -5.29 16.60
C LEU A 367 9.13 -3.94 16.04
N LEU A 368 10.39 -3.88 15.63
CA LEU A 368 10.88 -2.79 14.78
C LEU A 368 10.88 -3.26 13.34
N ARG A 369 10.30 -2.44 12.46
CA ARG A 369 10.35 -2.66 11.03
C ARG A 369 11.03 -1.46 10.38
N ALA A 370 12.09 -1.72 9.62
CA ALA A 370 12.63 -0.73 8.70
C ALA A 370 11.60 -0.54 7.59
N GLU A 371 11.00 0.65 7.53
CA GLU A 371 10.26 1.02 6.34
C GLU A 371 11.31 1.29 5.28
N GLY A 372 11.29 0.51 4.19
CA GLY A 372 12.21 0.72 3.09
C GLY A 372 12.16 2.18 2.68
N SER A 373 13.25 2.92 2.93
CA SER A 373 13.29 4.33 2.56
C SER A 373 13.19 4.42 1.04
N THR A 374 12.64 5.53 0.51
CA THR A 374 12.68 5.80 -0.93
C THR A 374 14.08 5.58 -1.49
N ARG A 375 15.12 5.93 -0.70
CA ARG A 375 16.53 5.69 -1.02
C ARG A 375 16.91 4.22 -1.09
N GLU A 376 16.56 3.39 -0.10
CA GLU A 376 16.89 1.96 -0.12
C GLU A 376 16.19 1.22 -1.27
N ALA A 377 14.92 1.57 -1.55
CA ALA A 377 14.21 1.03 -2.69
C ALA A 377 14.86 1.48 -4.02
N LEU A 378 15.22 2.77 -4.12
CA LEU A 378 15.91 3.33 -5.28
C LEU A 378 17.31 2.70 -5.49
N ASN A 379 18.08 2.49 -4.42
CA ASN A 379 19.38 1.81 -4.45
C ASN A 379 19.23 0.37 -4.95
N SER A 380 18.27 -0.38 -4.41
CA SER A 380 18.03 -1.77 -4.82
C SER A 380 17.65 -1.86 -6.31
N GLN A 381 16.80 -0.93 -6.76
CA GLN A 381 16.44 -0.84 -8.18
C GLN A 381 17.62 -0.35 -9.05
N ALA A 382 18.48 0.54 -8.56
CA ALA A 382 19.68 1.00 -9.27
C ALA A 382 20.68 -0.15 -9.51
N THR A 383 20.95 -0.95 -8.48
CA THR A 383 21.82 -2.12 -8.63
C THR A 383 21.21 -3.19 -9.52
N LEU A 384 19.88 -3.38 -9.47
CA LEU A 384 19.18 -4.25 -10.42
C LEU A 384 19.26 -3.70 -11.85
N ALA A 385 19.13 -2.39 -12.05
CA ALA A 385 19.22 -1.75 -13.36
C ALA A 385 20.58 -1.96 -14.01
N ARG A 386 21.67 -1.99 -13.22
CA ARG A 386 22.99 -2.36 -13.71
C ARG A 386 23.04 -3.80 -14.21
N ALA A 387 22.43 -4.74 -13.47
CA ALA A 387 22.33 -6.14 -13.90
C ALA A 387 21.54 -6.27 -15.21
N VAL A 388 20.38 -5.61 -15.29
CA VAL A 388 19.55 -5.59 -16.49
C VAL A 388 20.30 -4.96 -17.68
N ALA A 389 20.96 -3.81 -17.46
CA ALA A 389 21.74 -3.16 -18.49
C ALA A 389 22.90 -4.02 -18.97
N PHE A 390 23.57 -4.77 -18.08
CA PHE A 390 24.62 -5.72 -18.43
C PHE A 390 24.08 -6.86 -19.31
N LEU A 391 22.90 -7.41 -18.98
CA LEU A 391 22.26 -8.47 -19.77
C LEU A 391 21.80 -7.98 -21.15
N MET A 392 21.37 -6.73 -21.27
CA MET A 392 20.88 -6.15 -22.53
C MET A 392 21.99 -5.74 -23.52
N ARG A 393 23.28 -5.96 -23.19
CA ARG A 393 24.40 -5.62 -24.10
C ARG A 393 24.30 -6.44 -25.40
N PRO A 394 24.32 -5.80 -26.59
CA PRO A 394 24.23 -6.51 -27.86
C PRO A 394 25.50 -7.31 -28.20
N ALA A 395 26.63 -7.00 -27.56
CA ALA A 395 27.93 -7.64 -27.78
C ALA A 395 27.86 -9.18 -27.75
N GLY A 396 28.51 -9.83 -28.72
CA GLY A 396 28.52 -11.28 -28.85
C GLY A 396 27.12 -11.88 -29.05
N GLY A 397 26.20 -11.15 -29.68
CA GLY A 397 24.81 -11.59 -29.88
C GLY A 397 24.06 -11.77 -28.56
N PHE A 398 24.07 -10.75 -27.72
CA PHE A 398 23.47 -10.80 -26.37
C PHE A 398 24.04 -11.92 -25.49
N ALA A 399 25.36 -12.12 -25.54
CA ALA A 399 26.06 -13.19 -24.83
C ALA A 399 25.73 -13.22 -23.33
N ALA A 400 25.63 -12.05 -22.68
CA ALA A 400 25.31 -11.93 -21.26
C ALA A 400 23.91 -12.50 -20.94
N LEU A 401 22.91 -12.19 -21.77
CA LEU A 401 21.55 -12.70 -21.61
C LEU A 401 21.47 -14.21 -21.83
N ARG A 402 22.19 -14.73 -22.84
CA ARG A 402 22.28 -16.18 -23.13
C ARG A 402 22.94 -16.92 -21.97
N LEU A 403 24.02 -16.36 -21.43
CA LEU A 403 24.70 -16.88 -20.24
C LEU A 403 23.77 -16.92 -19.02
N ALA A 404 23.06 -15.82 -18.75
CA ALA A 404 22.11 -15.75 -17.64
C ALA A 404 21.02 -16.82 -17.74
N ARG A 405 20.45 -17.03 -18.93
CA ARG A 405 19.46 -18.10 -19.16
C ARG A 405 20.07 -19.49 -18.95
N GLY A 406 21.27 -19.74 -19.46
CA GLY A 406 21.99 -21.00 -19.23
C GLY A 406 22.24 -21.26 -17.74
N ALA A 407 22.67 -20.24 -16.99
CA ALA A 407 22.89 -20.35 -15.55
C ALA A 407 21.59 -20.64 -14.78
N ILE A 408 20.47 -20.02 -15.15
CA ILE A 408 19.15 -20.31 -14.55
C ILE A 408 18.74 -21.78 -14.79
N LEU A 409 18.96 -22.32 -16.00
CA LEU A 409 18.66 -23.73 -16.28
C LEU A 409 19.57 -24.66 -15.46
N SER A 410 20.86 -24.35 -15.38
CA SER A 410 21.83 -25.10 -14.57
C SER A 410 21.46 -25.13 -13.09
N LEU A 411 21.07 -23.98 -12.52
CA LEU A 411 20.59 -23.86 -11.14
C LEU A 411 19.29 -24.64 -10.87
N ARG A 412 18.51 -24.92 -11.92
CA ARG A 412 17.31 -25.76 -11.84
C ARG A 412 17.60 -27.24 -12.13
N HIS A 413 18.87 -27.62 -12.25
CA HIS A 413 19.31 -28.95 -12.65
C HIS A 413 18.69 -29.42 -13.97
N GLN A 414 18.42 -28.48 -14.89
CA GLN A 414 17.91 -28.77 -16.23
C GLN A 414 19.05 -28.85 -17.24
N ALA A 415 18.89 -29.70 -18.26
CA ALA A 415 19.84 -29.78 -19.36
C ALA A 415 19.88 -28.45 -20.12
N LEU A 416 21.08 -28.04 -20.55
CA LEU A 416 21.26 -26.86 -21.38
C LEU A 416 20.82 -27.19 -22.80
N ASP A 417 19.79 -26.49 -23.26
CA ASP A 417 19.39 -26.50 -24.66
C ASP A 417 20.30 -25.54 -25.44
N LEU A 418 21.39 -26.08 -25.98
CA LEU A 418 22.41 -25.31 -26.69
C LEU A 418 21.90 -24.76 -28.03
N GLU A 419 20.88 -25.37 -28.64
CA GLU A 419 20.27 -24.84 -29.86
C GLU A 419 19.46 -23.58 -29.57
N SER A 420 18.63 -23.59 -28.52
CA SER A 420 17.82 -22.41 -28.17
C SER A 420 18.58 -21.30 -27.41
N LEU A 421 19.81 -21.56 -26.98
CA LEU A 421 20.75 -20.58 -26.40
C LEU A 421 21.91 -20.21 -27.34
N GLY A 422 21.94 -20.80 -28.54
CA GLY A 422 22.92 -20.56 -29.59
C GLY A 422 22.46 -19.51 -30.60
N PRO A 423 22.79 -19.66 -31.91
CA PRO A 423 22.51 -18.68 -32.96
C PRO A 423 21.05 -18.23 -33.07
N MET A 424 20.09 -19.15 -32.87
CA MET A 424 18.66 -18.82 -32.94
C MET A 424 18.25 -17.74 -31.93
N SER A 425 18.86 -17.74 -30.74
CA SER A 425 18.56 -16.74 -29.72
C SER A 425 19.14 -15.38 -30.06
N VAL A 426 20.28 -15.32 -30.76
CA VAL A 426 20.90 -14.07 -31.23
C VAL A 426 19.92 -13.32 -32.13
N THR A 427 19.41 -14.00 -33.17
CA THR A 427 18.45 -13.43 -34.11
C THR A 427 17.15 -13.04 -33.40
N LYS A 428 16.65 -13.90 -32.51
CA LYS A 428 15.43 -13.62 -31.73
C LYS A 428 15.55 -12.38 -30.87
N TYR A 429 16.69 -12.16 -30.21
CA TYR A 429 16.91 -10.99 -29.38
C TYR A 429 17.15 -9.73 -30.20
N ALA A 430 17.86 -9.83 -31.33
CA ALA A 430 18.07 -8.71 -32.24
C ALA A 430 16.74 -8.19 -32.85
N GLN A 431 15.76 -9.07 -33.08
CA GLN A 431 14.45 -8.72 -33.64
C GLN A 431 13.38 -8.40 -32.57
N ALA A 432 13.68 -8.60 -31.28
CA ALA A 432 12.71 -8.37 -30.21
C ALA A 432 12.41 -6.87 -30.05
N ALA A 433 11.16 -6.53 -29.72
CA ALA A 433 10.81 -5.18 -29.32
C ALA A 433 11.61 -4.79 -28.05
N PRO A 434 12.06 -3.53 -27.90
CA PRO A 434 12.88 -3.10 -26.76
C PRO A 434 12.24 -3.40 -25.40
N SER A 435 10.92 -3.23 -25.28
CA SER A 435 10.16 -3.55 -24.07
C SER A 435 10.20 -5.05 -23.74
N THR A 436 10.03 -5.91 -24.74
CA THR A 436 10.11 -7.37 -24.55
C THR A 436 11.52 -7.80 -24.14
N LEU A 437 12.57 -7.21 -24.74
CA LEU A 437 13.95 -7.51 -24.36
C LEU A 437 14.24 -7.07 -22.92
N LEU A 438 13.76 -5.89 -22.52
CA LEU A 438 13.85 -5.38 -21.15
C LEU A 438 13.17 -6.32 -20.15
N GLU A 439 11.94 -6.77 -20.42
CA GLU A 439 11.22 -7.70 -19.55
C GLU A 439 11.95 -9.04 -19.39
N VAL A 440 12.49 -9.60 -20.48
CA VAL A 440 13.24 -10.86 -20.46
C VAL A 440 14.53 -10.70 -19.66
N ALA A 441 15.27 -9.61 -19.87
CA ALA A 441 16.49 -9.31 -19.12
C ALA A 441 16.20 -9.08 -17.64
N ARG A 442 15.18 -8.28 -17.32
CA ARG A 442 14.74 -8.00 -15.95
C ARG A 442 14.37 -9.26 -15.19
N ARG A 443 13.49 -10.08 -15.76
CA ARG A 443 13.09 -11.35 -15.13
C ARG A 443 14.27 -12.30 -14.94
N GLY A 444 15.21 -12.33 -15.89
CA GLY A 444 16.45 -13.09 -15.78
C GLY A 444 17.33 -12.61 -14.61
N ALA A 445 17.55 -11.29 -14.51
CA ALA A 445 18.31 -10.68 -13.43
C ALA A 445 17.65 -10.94 -12.07
N GLU A 446 16.36 -10.67 -11.90
CA GLU A 446 15.61 -10.91 -10.65
C GLU A 446 15.67 -12.38 -10.20
N THR A 447 15.56 -13.31 -11.16
CA THR A 447 15.67 -14.76 -10.88
C THR A 447 17.07 -15.13 -10.39
N LEU A 448 18.12 -14.56 -10.98
CA LEU A 448 19.49 -14.85 -10.56
C LEU A 448 19.85 -14.16 -9.24
N VAL A 449 19.45 -12.91 -9.06
CA VAL A 449 19.64 -12.15 -7.81
C VAL A 449 19.02 -12.88 -6.62
N SER A 450 17.78 -13.39 -6.76
CA SER A 450 17.15 -14.17 -5.68
C SER A 450 17.93 -15.45 -5.34
N ARG A 451 18.57 -16.10 -6.33
CA ARG A 451 19.44 -17.27 -6.10
C ARG A 451 20.79 -16.91 -5.49
N VAL A 452 21.37 -15.77 -5.87
CA VAL A 452 22.62 -15.28 -5.27
C VAL A 452 22.45 -15.01 -3.78
N ALA A 453 21.26 -14.56 -3.35
CA ALA A 453 20.97 -14.36 -1.93
C ALA A 453 20.89 -15.68 -1.12
N GLU A 454 20.66 -16.82 -1.78
CA GLU A 454 20.48 -18.14 -1.13
C GLU A 454 21.74 -19.01 -1.17
N LEU A 455 22.67 -18.73 -2.08
CA LEU A 455 23.83 -19.58 -2.38
C LEU A 455 25.14 -18.89 -2.02
N THR A 456 26.20 -19.67 -1.86
CA THR A 456 27.54 -19.12 -1.65
C THR A 456 28.08 -18.49 -2.94
N PRO A 457 28.95 -17.46 -2.86
CA PRO A 457 29.58 -16.85 -4.04
C PRO A 457 30.29 -17.87 -4.94
N GLU A 458 30.92 -18.89 -4.36
CA GLU A 458 31.63 -19.95 -5.09
C GLU A 458 30.66 -20.86 -5.86
N GLU A 459 29.47 -21.13 -5.32
CA GLU A 459 28.45 -21.93 -6.00
C GLU A 459 27.89 -21.21 -7.23
N ILE A 460 27.53 -19.93 -7.07
CA ILE A 460 27.05 -19.12 -8.19
C ILE A 460 28.11 -19.00 -9.28
N ALA A 461 29.36 -18.69 -8.89
CA ALA A 461 30.47 -18.58 -9.85
C ALA A 461 30.64 -19.88 -10.65
N ARG A 462 30.53 -21.05 -9.99
CA ARG A 462 30.62 -22.36 -10.65
C ARG A 462 29.50 -22.58 -11.66
N HIS A 463 28.27 -22.21 -11.33
CA HIS A 463 27.13 -22.33 -12.26
C HIS A 463 27.29 -21.40 -13.47
N LEU A 464 27.74 -20.17 -13.25
CA LEU A 464 28.01 -19.21 -14.33
C LEU A 464 29.16 -19.68 -15.22
N GLN A 465 30.27 -20.13 -14.65
CA GLN A 465 31.42 -20.66 -15.41
C GLN A 465 31.05 -21.93 -16.18
N GLY A 466 30.30 -22.84 -15.57
CA GLY A 466 29.81 -24.05 -16.24
C GLY A 466 28.91 -23.73 -17.43
N ALA A 467 27.98 -22.78 -17.28
CA ALA A 467 27.13 -22.32 -18.37
C ALA A 467 27.93 -21.61 -19.47
N ALA A 468 28.91 -20.77 -19.11
CA ALA A 468 29.78 -20.11 -20.09
C ALA A 468 30.62 -21.12 -20.87
N GLY A 469 31.17 -22.14 -20.20
CA GLY A 469 31.94 -23.20 -20.85
C GLY A 469 31.11 -24.04 -21.82
N ALA A 470 29.87 -24.38 -21.42
CA ALA A 470 28.95 -25.10 -22.29
C ALA A 470 28.51 -24.29 -23.51
N LEU A 471 28.40 -22.97 -23.39
CA LEU A 471 28.01 -22.05 -24.47
C LEU A 471 29.20 -21.51 -25.28
N ALA A 472 30.43 -21.95 -24.98
CA ALA A 472 31.68 -21.42 -25.56
C ALA A 472 31.80 -19.89 -25.47
N LEU A 473 31.35 -19.30 -24.36
CA LEU A 473 31.45 -17.87 -24.08
C LEU A 473 32.71 -17.54 -23.29
N ASP A 474 33.18 -16.29 -23.38
CA ASP A 474 34.32 -15.81 -22.61
C ASP A 474 34.07 -15.92 -21.09
N MET A 475 35.05 -16.45 -20.35
CA MET A 475 35.00 -16.55 -18.88
C MET A 475 34.97 -15.18 -18.21
N THR A 476 35.52 -14.13 -18.84
CA THR A 476 35.45 -12.76 -18.30
C THR A 476 33.99 -12.27 -18.20
N LEU A 477 33.12 -12.72 -19.11
CA LEU A 477 31.69 -12.41 -19.10
C LEU A 477 31.00 -13.04 -17.89
N ALA A 478 31.35 -14.28 -17.54
CA ALA A 478 30.82 -14.96 -16.36
C ALA A 478 31.26 -14.28 -15.06
N ALA A 479 32.52 -13.84 -14.99
CA ALA A 479 33.02 -13.07 -13.85
C ALA A 479 32.30 -11.72 -13.72
N GLY A 480 32.13 -10.98 -14.83
CA GLY A 480 31.40 -9.71 -14.84
C GLY A 480 29.93 -9.87 -14.45
N LEU A 481 29.25 -10.92 -14.97
CA LEU A 481 27.87 -11.20 -14.59
C LEU A 481 27.75 -11.56 -13.11
N HIS A 482 28.68 -12.35 -12.57
CA HIS A 482 28.72 -12.67 -11.15
C HIS A 482 28.83 -11.40 -10.29
N GLU A 483 29.75 -10.49 -10.64
CA GLU A 483 29.97 -9.25 -9.90
C GLU A 483 28.71 -8.37 -9.86
N VAL A 484 28.07 -8.16 -11.02
CA VAL A 484 26.89 -7.29 -11.09
C VAL A 484 25.69 -7.91 -10.37
N LEU A 485 25.50 -9.24 -10.45
CA LEU A 485 24.46 -9.94 -9.70
C LEU A 485 24.70 -9.90 -8.18
N HIS A 486 25.96 -10.02 -7.75
CA HIS A 486 26.30 -9.92 -6.33
C HIS A 486 25.97 -8.54 -5.77
N ARG A 487 26.34 -7.47 -6.47
CA ARG A 487 25.97 -6.10 -6.07
C ARG A 487 24.45 -5.89 -6.07
N ALA A 488 23.72 -6.52 -6.98
CA ALA A 488 22.26 -6.44 -6.99
C ALA A 488 21.59 -7.25 -5.86
N ALA A 489 22.19 -8.35 -5.42
CA ALA A 489 21.71 -9.14 -4.28
C ALA A 489 22.05 -8.50 -2.93
N PHE A 490 23.18 -7.79 -2.86
CA PHE A 490 23.66 -7.11 -1.65
C PHE A 490 23.99 -5.65 -1.99
N PRO A 491 22.97 -4.78 -2.10
CA PRO A 491 23.17 -3.40 -2.54
C PRO A 491 24.07 -2.61 -1.58
N ASP A 492 25.23 -2.20 -2.07
CA ASP A 492 26.18 -1.33 -1.39
C ASP A 492 26.29 0.07 -2.06
N GLU A 493 25.63 0.25 -3.20
CA GLU A 493 25.63 1.50 -3.95
C GLU A 493 24.90 2.61 -3.17
N VAL A 494 25.62 3.70 -2.91
CA VAL A 494 25.07 4.89 -2.25
C VAL A 494 24.70 5.91 -3.33
N LEU A 495 23.40 6.03 -3.61
CA LEU A 495 22.90 7.06 -4.52
C LEU A 495 23.00 8.47 -3.89
N PRO A 496 23.30 9.51 -4.70
CA PRO A 496 23.35 10.88 -4.22
C PRO A 496 21.97 11.41 -3.79
N GLU A 497 21.95 12.49 -3.01
CA GLU A 497 20.72 13.21 -2.70
C GLU A 497 20.08 13.77 -3.98
N PRO A 498 18.74 13.80 -4.09
CA PRO A 498 18.07 14.28 -5.28
C PRO A 498 18.11 15.80 -5.33
N VAL A 499 18.43 16.33 -6.50
CA VAL A 499 18.34 17.77 -6.78
C VAL A 499 16.97 18.12 -7.36
N ILE A 500 16.54 19.36 -7.20
CA ILE A 500 15.36 19.89 -7.92
C ILE A 500 15.91 20.65 -9.13
N ALA A 501 15.65 20.14 -10.34
CA ALA A 501 16.15 20.73 -11.57
C ALA A 501 15.21 20.45 -12.75
N ALA A 502 15.12 21.40 -13.69
CA ALA A 502 14.43 21.19 -14.97
C ALA A 502 15.35 20.61 -16.06
N LEU A 503 16.68 20.69 -15.84
CA LEU A 503 17.72 20.13 -16.70
C LEU A 503 18.73 19.38 -15.82
N LEU A 504 19.06 18.15 -16.20
CA LEU A 504 20.08 17.34 -15.53
C LEU A 504 21.12 16.85 -16.54
N GLU A 505 22.39 17.17 -16.27
CA GLU A 505 23.54 16.65 -17.00
C GLU A 505 23.91 15.26 -16.47
N VAL A 506 23.91 14.26 -17.34
CA VAL A 506 24.20 12.86 -17.00
C VAL A 506 25.51 12.46 -17.64
N SER A 507 26.50 12.13 -16.80
CA SER A 507 27.78 11.59 -17.25
C SER A 507 27.64 10.16 -17.78
N CYS A 508 28.49 9.79 -18.74
CA CYS A 508 28.51 8.44 -19.33
C CYS A 508 29.48 7.47 -18.64
N ASP A 509 29.90 7.81 -17.42
CA ASP A 509 30.78 7.02 -16.55
C ASP A 509 30.03 5.93 -15.74
N GLY A 510 28.72 5.82 -15.95
CA GLY A 510 27.85 4.93 -15.21
C GLY A 510 27.47 5.41 -13.81
N ALA A 511 27.89 6.61 -13.38
CA ALA A 511 27.51 7.14 -12.07
C ALA A 511 26.05 7.63 -12.07
N PHE A 512 25.28 7.27 -11.05
CA PHE A 512 23.92 7.77 -10.91
C PHE A 512 23.89 9.25 -10.47
N ARG A 513 22.93 9.98 -11.04
CA ARG A 513 22.47 11.29 -10.59
C ARG A 513 21.02 11.18 -10.17
N CYS A 514 20.67 11.80 -9.05
CA CYS A 514 19.31 11.76 -8.53
C CYS A 514 18.63 13.12 -8.68
N VAL A 515 17.36 13.10 -9.06
CA VAL A 515 16.53 14.30 -9.24
C VAL A 515 15.15 14.04 -8.68
N ARG A 516 14.55 15.08 -8.09
CA ARG A 516 13.18 15.05 -7.61
C ARG A 516 12.24 15.53 -8.71
N LEU A 517 11.34 14.67 -9.14
CA LEU A 517 10.35 14.92 -10.18
C LEU A 517 9.22 15.78 -9.64
N GLY A 518 9.00 16.94 -10.24
CA GLY A 518 7.80 17.77 -10.07
C GLY A 518 6.79 17.54 -11.19
N ASP A 519 5.80 18.42 -11.34
CA ASP A 519 4.83 18.34 -12.45
C ASP A 519 5.41 18.79 -13.79
N ASP A 520 6.43 19.65 -13.74
CA ASP A 520 7.14 20.15 -14.92
C ASP A 520 7.97 19.05 -15.61
N PRO A 521 8.15 19.13 -16.95
CA PRO A 521 8.99 18.20 -17.68
C PRO A 521 10.47 18.38 -17.31
N LEU A 522 11.13 17.26 -17.01
CA LEU A 522 12.57 17.20 -16.77
C LEU A 522 13.30 16.88 -18.08
N THR A 523 14.30 17.67 -18.42
CA THR A 523 15.21 17.39 -19.53
C THR A 523 16.49 16.74 -19.01
N LEU A 524 16.87 15.62 -19.61
CA LEU A 524 18.09 14.87 -19.34
C LEU A 524 19.03 15.07 -20.53
N HIS A 525 20.19 15.67 -20.29
CA HIS A 525 21.24 15.77 -21.29
C HIS A 525 22.23 14.63 -21.05
N VAL A 526 22.26 13.67 -21.98
CA VAL A 526 23.07 12.46 -21.88
C VAL A 526 23.99 12.41 -23.10
N ALA A 527 25.29 12.60 -22.90
CA ALA A 527 26.25 12.84 -23.97
C ALA A 527 25.83 14.00 -24.89
N ASP A 528 25.50 13.72 -26.14
CA ASP A 528 25.03 14.66 -27.16
C ASP A 528 23.51 14.57 -27.41
N ARG A 529 22.79 13.84 -26.56
CA ARG A 529 21.35 13.55 -26.73
C ARG A 529 20.51 14.18 -25.65
N LEU A 530 19.35 14.68 -26.06
CA LEU A 530 18.32 15.21 -25.19
C LEU A 530 17.19 14.19 -25.03
N MET A 531 16.87 13.85 -23.78
CA MET A 531 15.73 13.03 -23.41
C MET A 531 14.84 13.83 -22.46
N THR A 532 13.52 13.74 -22.60
CA THR A 532 12.58 14.44 -21.71
C THR A 532 11.75 13.44 -20.92
N VAL A 533 11.71 13.60 -19.60
CA VAL A 533 10.82 12.85 -18.70
C VAL A 533 9.64 13.75 -18.33
N ARG A 534 8.42 13.34 -18.69
CA ARG A 534 7.19 14.15 -18.48
C ARG A 534 5.99 13.29 -18.13
N LEU A 535 4.94 13.89 -17.59
CA LEU A 535 3.65 13.22 -17.40
C LEU A 535 2.93 13.04 -18.74
N ASP A 536 2.22 11.93 -18.88
CA ASP A 536 1.20 11.75 -19.91
C ASP A 536 -0.18 12.22 -19.41
N TYR A 537 -1.21 12.04 -20.24
CA TYR A 537 -2.58 12.44 -19.88
C TYR A 537 -3.25 11.54 -18.83
N LYS A 538 -2.65 10.37 -18.53
CA LYS A 538 -3.09 9.45 -17.48
C LYS A 538 -2.35 9.65 -16.16
N GLY A 539 -1.32 10.50 -16.15
CA GLY A 539 -0.46 10.73 -14.99
C GLY A 539 0.77 9.80 -14.92
N ASP A 540 1.03 9.00 -15.95
CA ASP A 540 2.22 8.17 -16.05
C ASP A 540 3.43 9.00 -16.46
N ARG A 541 4.62 8.68 -15.93
CA ARG A 541 5.87 9.34 -16.36
C ARG A 541 6.39 8.64 -17.61
N LEU A 542 6.59 9.40 -18.68
CA LEU A 542 7.16 8.93 -19.94
C LEU A 542 8.55 9.53 -20.15
N ALA A 543 9.52 8.68 -20.47
CA ALA A 543 10.79 9.08 -21.07
C ALA A 543 10.61 9.15 -22.58
N VAL A 544 10.90 10.32 -23.16
CA VAL A 544 10.77 10.62 -24.58
C VAL A 544 12.14 10.96 -25.14
N LEU A 545 12.59 10.19 -26.11
CA LEU A 545 13.79 10.45 -26.89
C LEU A 545 13.38 10.73 -28.35
N PRO A 546 13.93 11.75 -29.02
CA PRO A 546 13.68 12.00 -30.43
C PRO A 546 13.94 10.75 -31.30
N GLY A 547 12.98 10.38 -32.13
CA GLY A 547 13.09 9.24 -33.05
C GLY A 547 12.81 7.86 -32.44
N GLN A 548 12.46 7.78 -31.15
CA GLN A 548 12.08 6.53 -30.46
C GLN A 548 10.65 6.64 -29.89
N PRO A 549 9.93 5.51 -29.75
CA PRO A 549 8.65 5.52 -29.06
C PRO A 549 8.83 5.93 -27.58
N PRO A 550 7.89 6.70 -26.99
CA PRO A 550 7.90 7.01 -25.57
C PRO A 550 7.88 5.75 -24.71
N VAL A 551 8.66 5.75 -23.63
CA VAL A 551 8.76 4.61 -22.70
C VAL A 551 8.24 5.02 -21.32
N VAL A 552 7.34 4.21 -20.74
CA VAL A 552 6.82 4.44 -19.39
C VAL A 552 7.90 4.16 -18.35
N VAL A 553 8.16 5.11 -17.46
CA VAL A 553 9.10 5.00 -16.34
C VAL A 553 8.29 4.71 -15.06
N SER A 554 8.01 3.42 -14.85
CA SER A 554 7.34 2.91 -13.65
C SER A 554 8.29 2.90 -12.46
N ASP A 555 9.31 2.06 -12.52
CA ASP A 555 10.23 1.73 -11.43
C ASP A 555 11.67 1.53 -11.93
N LEU A 556 11.85 0.77 -13.01
CA LEU A 556 13.14 0.52 -13.64
C LEU A 556 12.97 0.39 -15.15
N VAL A 557 13.74 1.18 -15.89
CA VAL A 557 13.82 1.14 -17.36
C VAL A 557 15.27 1.25 -17.79
N VAL A 558 15.67 0.40 -18.73
CA VAL A 558 16.95 0.54 -19.45
C VAL A 558 16.64 0.83 -20.90
N ILE A 559 17.05 2.01 -21.38
CA ILE A 559 16.89 2.44 -22.76
C ILE A 559 18.22 2.23 -23.47
N ALA A 560 18.25 1.29 -24.40
CA ALA A 560 19.38 1.11 -25.31
C ALA A 560 19.22 2.05 -26.50
N VAL A 561 20.22 2.88 -26.74
CA VAL A 561 20.33 3.74 -27.91
C VAL A 561 21.70 3.49 -28.56
N PRO A 562 21.90 3.79 -29.86
CA PRO A 562 23.19 3.48 -30.52
C PRO A 562 24.38 4.04 -29.75
N GLY A 563 25.30 3.16 -29.31
CA GLY A 563 26.50 3.47 -28.55
C GLY A 563 26.32 3.82 -27.06
N LEU A 564 25.09 3.80 -26.52
CA LEU A 564 24.80 4.29 -25.17
C LEU A 564 23.61 3.55 -24.54
N ARG A 565 23.73 3.19 -23.27
CA ARG A 565 22.64 2.66 -22.45
C ARG A 565 22.30 3.66 -21.36
N VAL A 566 21.03 4.03 -21.24
CA VAL A 566 20.53 4.92 -20.19
C VAL A 566 19.67 4.13 -19.23
N MET A 567 20.03 4.17 -17.95
CA MET A 567 19.30 3.55 -16.85
C MET A 567 18.47 4.62 -16.17
N LEU A 568 17.16 4.40 -16.10
CA LEU A 568 16.19 5.22 -15.39
C LEU A 568 15.57 4.38 -14.29
N VAL A 569 15.77 4.81 -13.05
CA VAL A 569 15.24 4.13 -11.88
C VAL A 569 14.41 5.12 -11.09
N ARG A 570 13.17 4.77 -10.81
CA ARG A 570 12.19 5.65 -10.18
C ARG A 570 11.62 5.00 -8.93
N GLN A 571 11.53 5.77 -7.87
CA GLN A 571 10.76 5.44 -6.68
C GLN A 571 9.99 6.69 -6.27
N LEU A 572 8.65 6.63 -6.31
CA LEU A 572 7.78 7.79 -6.04
C LEU A 572 8.13 9.01 -6.94
N ASP A 573 8.56 10.11 -6.32
CA ASP A 573 9.00 11.36 -6.93
C ASP A 573 10.52 11.42 -7.12
N TRP A 574 11.27 10.36 -6.81
CA TRP A 574 12.72 10.31 -7.03
C TRP A 574 13.03 9.57 -8.32
N LEU A 575 13.89 10.17 -9.14
CA LEU A 575 14.45 9.55 -10.34
C LEU A 575 15.97 9.52 -10.20
N ALA A 576 16.56 8.32 -10.23
CA ALA A 576 17.98 8.11 -10.44
C ALA A 576 18.24 7.81 -11.92
N VAL A 577 19.22 8.52 -12.50
CA VAL A 577 19.61 8.39 -13.90
C VAL A 577 21.10 8.12 -13.99
N ALA A 578 21.49 7.09 -14.74
CA ALA A 578 22.89 6.83 -15.10
C ALA A 578 22.96 6.50 -16.59
N ALA A 579 24.12 6.73 -17.19
CA ALA A 579 24.38 6.34 -18.57
C ALA A 579 25.74 5.67 -18.70
N GLU A 580 25.83 4.67 -19.58
CA GLU A 580 27.07 3.95 -19.90
C GLU A 580 27.25 3.91 -21.41
N VAL A 581 28.46 4.22 -21.88
CA VAL A 581 28.84 4.00 -23.27
C VAL A 581 29.00 2.50 -23.52
N ASP A 582 28.52 2.03 -24.66
CA ASP A 582 28.83 0.66 -25.08
C ASP A 582 30.29 0.55 -25.50
N PRO A 583 31.02 -0.51 -25.10
CA PRO A 583 32.40 -0.68 -25.51
C PRO A 583 32.52 -0.73 -27.04
N PRO A 584 33.57 -0.12 -27.62
CA PRO A 584 33.77 -0.08 -29.07
C PRO A 584 33.85 -1.50 -29.65
N GLY A 585 33.03 -1.79 -30.68
CA GLY A 585 32.90 -3.11 -31.32
C GLY A 585 31.50 -3.75 -31.19
N SER A 586 30.57 -3.12 -30.47
CA SER A 586 29.19 -3.61 -30.29
C SER A 586 28.27 -3.46 -31.53
N GLU A 587 28.59 -2.56 -32.45
CA GLU A 587 27.82 -2.34 -33.70
C GLU A 587 28.29 -3.21 -34.88
N THR A 588 29.53 -3.72 -34.82
CA THR A 588 30.21 -4.30 -35.99
C THR A 588 29.88 -5.77 -36.28
N ASP A 589 29.03 -6.40 -35.46
CA ASP A 589 28.62 -7.81 -35.66
C ASP A 589 27.18 -7.98 -36.16
N LEU A 590 26.25 -7.05 -35.90
CA LEU A 590 24.85 -7.24 -36.30
C LEU A 590 24.60 -7.01 -37.79
N THR A 591 25.38 -6.15 -38.44
CA THR A 591 25.26 -5.91 -39.90
C THR A 591 26.03 -6.94 -40.73
N THR A 592 27.15 -7.46 -40.23
CA THR A 592 27.93 -8.54 -40.85
C THR A 592 27.25 -9.90 -40.71
N LEU A 593 26.63 -10.22 -39.56
CA LEU A 593 25.87 -11.47 -39.39
C LEU A 593 24.59 -11.56 -40.25
N ILE A 594 24.01 -10.43 -40.67
CA ILE A 594 22.86 -10.40 -41.58
C ILE A 594 23.32 -10.42 -43.06
N ALA A 595 24.54 -9.97 -43.35
CA ALA A 595 25.07 -9.90 -44.71
C ALA A 595 25.62 -11.24 -45.23
N ASP A 596 26.00 -12.17 -44.36
CA ASP A 596 26.51 -13.50 -44.75
C ASP A 596 25.41 -14.53 -45.09
N GLU A 597 24.13 -14.13 -45.10
CA GLU A 597 22.98 -14.97 -45.53
C GLU A 597 22.21 -14.42 -46.76
N PHE A 598 22.85 -13.58 -47.59
CA PHE A 598 22.30 -13.19 -48.91
C PHE A 598 23.18 -13.60 -50.08
#